data_AF-A0AAJ1U623-F1
#
_entry.id   AF-A0AAJ1U623-F1
#
_cell.length_a   1.000
_cell.length_b   1.000
_cell.length_c   1.000
_cell.angle_alpha   90.00
_cell.angle_beta   90.00
_cell.angle_gamma   90.00
#
_symmetry.space_group_name_H-M   'P 1'
#
loop_
_entity.id
_entity.type
_entity.pdbx_description
1 polymer ?
#
loop_
_entity_poly.entity_id
_entity_poly.type
_entity_poly.pdbx_seq_one_letter_code
_entity_poly.pdbx_strand_id
1 'polypeptide(L)'
;MADRTLREIVVVPPVPALLPEHASLVDPVAELRAAVAAATAGLRAAGGLVGVLGSPAAAHVADHLLDGVPHAPYDAERPPADLAGLLVLGNGSATRTEKAPGHLDERAEAFDVALGAALAAGDGATLAAVDADLGRALWAEVDALRTLGGLLRDGGGAWQVEVTYDDAPYGVQYWVARLTR
;
A
#
# COMPACT_ATOMS: atom_id res chain seq x y z
N MET A 1 -14.34 -26.09 6.07
CA MET A 1 -13.80 -24.72 5.97
C MET A 1 -13.81 -24.36 4.50
N ALA A 2 -14.52 -23.30 4.12
CA ALA A 2 -14.52 -22.86 2.73
C ALA A 2 -13.14 -22.24 2.44
N ASP A 3 -12.42 -22.83 1.49
CA ASP A 3 -11.24 -22.24 0.87
C ASP A 3 -11.64 -20.87 0.32
N ARG A 4 -11.30 -19.82 1.07
CA ARG A 4 -11.58 -18.45 0.65
C ARG A 4 -10.37 -17.96 -0.10
N THR A 5 -10.39 -18.23 -1.40
CA THR A 5 -9.46 -17.64 -2.35
C THR A 5 -9.53 -16.11 -2.22
N LEU A 6 -8.40 -15.46 -1.91
CA LEU A 6 -8.28 -14.00 -1.81
C LEU A 6 -8.81 -13.32 -3.07
N ARG A 7 -9.76 -12.38 -2.95
CA ARG A 7 -10.42 -11.70 -4.08
C ARG A 7 -10.17 -10.20 -4.17
N GLU A 8 -9.68 -9.59 -3.10
CA GLU A 8 -9.48 -8.16 -3.01
C GLU A 8 -8.18 -7.86 -2.27
N ILE A 9 -7.36 -7.00 -2.88
CA ILE A 9 -6.14 -6.45 -2.29
C ILE A 9 -6.22 -4.94 -2.43
N VAL A 10 -5.88 -4.21 -1.37
CA VAL A 10 -5.85 -2.76 -1.36
C VAL A 10 -4.45 -2.31 -0.95
N VAL A 11 -3.80 -1.49 -1.77
CA VAL A 11 -2.52 -0.85 -1.48
C VAL A 11 -2.78 0.61 -1.10
N VAL A 12 -2.25 1.05 0.03
CA VAL A 12 -2.34 2.44 0.52
C VAL A 12 -1.02 2.87 1.16
N PRO A 13 -0.69 4.17 1.19
CA PRO A 13 0.52 4.63 1.85
C PRO A 13 0.34 4.63 3.38
N PRO A 14 1.37 4.24 4.16
CA PRO A 14 1.33 4.24 5.63
C PRO A 14 1.59 5.64 6.23
N VAL A 15 0.87 6.66 5.75
CA VAL A 15 1.17 8.05 6.11
C VAL A 15 0.35 8.52 7.31
N PRO A 16 0.96 9.11 8.35
CA PRO A 16 0.24 9.62 9.51
C PRO A 16 -0.83 10.67 9.15
N ALA A 17 -0.68 11.38 8.02
CA ALA A 17 -1.69 12.33 7.56
C ALA A 17 -3.10 11.71 7.35
N LEU A 18 -3.21 10.39 7.20
CA LEU A 18 -4.49 9.67 7.15
C LEU A 18 -5.20 9.56 8.50
N LEU A 19 -4.51 9.83 9.61
CA LEU A 19 -5.05 9.72 10.96
C LEU A 19 -5.93 10.92 11.33
N PRO A 20 -6.94 10.74 12.19
CA PRO A 20 -7.85 11.80 12.58
C PRO A 20 -7.17 12.90 13.41
N GLU A 21 -6.09 12.59 14.11
CA GLU A 21 -5.28 13.56 14.88
C GLU A 21 -4.55 14.59 14.01
N HIS A 22 -4.39 14.30 12.72
CA HIS A 22 -3.84 15.23 11.73
C HIS A 22 -4.93 15.97 10.94
N ALA A 23 -6.20 15.85 11.34
CA ALA A 23 -7.28 16.64 10.76
C ALA A 23 -7.08 18.13 11.07
N SER A 24 -6.88 18.92 10.02
CA SER A 24 -6.76 20.38 10.08
C SER A 24 -8.01 21.04 9.50
N LEU A 25 -8.18 22.35 9.70
CA LEU A 25 -9.26 23.14 9.09
C LEU A 25 -9.25 23.04 7.55
N VAL A 26 -8.07 22.86 6.98
CA VAL A 26 -7.86 22.49 5.58
C VAL A 26 -7.12 21.16 5.58
N ASP A 27 -7.78 20.10 5.11
CA ASP A 27 -7.16 18.77 5.01
C ASP A 27 -6.09 18.79 3.91
N PRO A 28 -4.81 18.65 4.27
CA PRO A 28 -3.73 18.85 3.32
C PRO A 28 -3.59 17.63 2.37
N VAL A 29 -4.28 16.52 2.67
CA VAL A 29 -4.29 15.27 1.90
C VAL A 29 -5.71 14.82 1.52
N ALA A 30 -6.64 15.76 1.30
CA ALA A 30 -8.05 15.46 1.09
C ALA A 30 -8.31 14.44 -0.04
N GLU A 31 -7.63 14.59 -1.18
CA GLU A 31 -7.76 13.68 -2.32
C GLU A 31 -7.24 12.28 -2.00
N LEU A 32 -6.07 12.19 -1.35
CA LEU A 32 -5.51 10.92 -0.89
C LEU A 32 -6.45 10.23 0.13
N ARG A 33 -6.98 10.99 1.11
CA ARG A 33 -7.90 10.45 2.11
C ARG A 33 -9.18 9.91 1.47
N ALA A 34 -9.74 10.65 0.50
CA ALA A 34 -10.90 10.21 -0.25
C ALA A 34 -10.61 8.92 -1.05
N ALA A 35 -9.46 8.84 -1.72
CA ALA A 35 -9.03 7.65 -2.44
C ALA A 35 -8.87 6.44 -1.51
N VAL A 36 -8.20 6.60 -0.36
CA VAL A 36 -8.03 5.55 0.65
C VAL A 36 -9.38 5.07 1.22
N ALA A 37 -10.28 6.00 1.53
CA ALA A 37 -11.62 5.67 2.04
C ALA A 37 -12.43 4.87 1.01
N ALA A 38 -12.38 5.27 -0.27
CA ALA A 38 -13.05 4.54 -1.34
C ALA A 38 -12.44 3.14 -1.56
N ALA A 39 -11.10 3.03 -1.58
CA ALA A 39 -10.41 1.77 -1.85
C ALA A 39 -10.63 0.73 -0.72
N THR A 40 -10.68 1.18 0.53
CA THR A 40 -10.87 0.30 1.71
C THR A 40 -12.34 -0.06 1.99
N ALA A 41 -13.29 0.56 1.29
CA ALA A 41 -14.73 0.31 1.49
C ALA A 41 -15.12 -1.16 1.23
N GLY A 42 -14.51 -1.80 0.21
CA GLY A 42 -14.75 -3.20 -0.11
C GLY A 42 -14.32 -4.15 1.01
N LEU A 43 -13.10 -3.94 1.53
CA LEU A 43 -12.57 -4.70 2.67
C LEU A 43 -13.48 -4.60 3.90
N ARG A 44 -13.96 -3.38 4.21
CA ARG A 44 -14.88 -3.13 5.33
C ARG A 44 -16.23 -3.80 5.13
N ALA A 45 -16.79 -3.74 3.92
CA ALA A 45 -18.09 -4.33 3.60
C ALA A 45 -18.07 -5.86 3.61
N ALA A 46 -16.93 -6.49 3.29
CA ALA A 46 -16.80 -7.95 3.30
C ALA A 46 -16.93 -8.56 4.71
N GLY A 47 -16.62 -7.80 5.76
CA GLY A 47 -16.84 -8.17 7.17
C GLY A 47 -16.09 -9.42 7.66
N GLY A 48 -15.15 -9.94 6.87
CA GLY A 48 -14.32 -11.09 7.22
C GLY A 48 -12.91 -10.67 7.64
N LEU A 49 -12.10 -11.66 8.02
CA LEU A 49 -10.72 -11.42 8.43
C LEU A 49 -9.92 -10.79 7.28
N VAL A 50 -9.33 -9.62 7.53
CA VAL A 50 -8.42 -8.92 6.61
C VAL A 50 -6.97 -9.20 7.01
N GLY A 51 -6.13 -9.58 6.05
CA GLY A 51 -4.68 -9.67 6.27
C GLY A 51 -4.06 -8.28 6.14
N VAL A 52 -2.96 -8.03 6.84
CA VAL A 52 -2.24 -6.76 6.75
C VAL A 52 -0.76 -7.00 6.46
N LEU A 53 -0.24 -6.34 5.42
CA LEU A 53 1.19 -6.28 5.09
C LEU A 53 1.70 -4.88 5.33
N GLY A 54 2.70 -4.70 6.19
CA GLY A 54 3.28 -3.40 6.48
C GLY A 54 4.37 -3.50 7.54
N SER A 55 5.18 -2.45 7.68
CA SER A 55 6.12 -2.34 8.79
C SER A 55 5.39 -2.08 10.12
N PRO A 56 6.00 -2.38 11.28
CA PRO A 56 5.40 -2.05 12.58
C PRO A 56 5.04 -0.56 12.74
N ALA A 57 5.76 0.34 12.05
CA ALA A 57 5.47 1.77 12.05
C ALA A 57 4.13 2.11 11.37
N ALA A 58 3.65 1.27 10.45
CA ALA A 58 2.37 1.46 9.76
C ALA A 58 1.15 0.99 10.57
N ALA A 59 1.36 0.34 11.72
CA ALA A 59 0.28 -0.31 12.48
C ALA A 59 -0.85 0.65 12.85
N HIS A 60 -0.51 1.84 13.33
CA HIS A 60 -1.52 2.82 13.76
C HIS A 60 -2.39 3.32 12.58
N VAL A 61 -1.81 3.47 11.38
CA VAL A 61 -2.56 3.85 10.17
C VAL A 61 -3.52 2.75 9.78
N ALA A 62 -3.05 1.51 9.73
CA ALA A 62 -3.90 0.39 9.36
C ALA A 62 -4.99 0.11 10.41
N ASP A 63 -4.73 0.32 11.70
CA ASP A 63 -5.73 0.18 12.77
C ASP A 63 -6.87 1.18 12.55
N HIS A 64 -6.50 2.41 12.20
CA HIS A 64 -7.47 3.43 11.83
C HIS A 64 -8.27 3.05 10.56
N LEU A 65 -7.61 2.52 9.53
CA LEU A 65 -8.26 2.11 8.28
C LEU A 65 -9.14 0.87 8.44
N LEU A 66 -8.85 0.00 9.38
CA LEU A 66 -9.59 -1.24 9.63
C LEU A 66 -10.41 -1.18 10.92
N ASP A 67 -10.67 0.02 11.47
CA ASP A 67 -11.52 0.17 12.65
C ASP A 67 -12.88 -0.55 12.46
N GLY A 68 -13.24 -1.39 13.43
CA GLY A 68 -14.42 -2.26 13.36
C GLY A 68 -14.32 -3.47 12.41
N VAL A 69 -13.21 -3.68 11.72
CA VAL A 69 -12.96 -4.83 10.83
C VAL A 69 -11.99 -5.81 11.49
N PRO A 70 -12.34 -7.11 11.63
CA PRO A 70 -11.40 -8.11 12.10
C PRO A 70 -10.18 -8.19 11.17
N HIS A 71 -8.98 -8.04 11.72
CA HIS A 71 -7.75 -8.14 10.95
C HIS A 71 -6.66 -8.90 11.70
N ALA A 72 -5.80 -9.58 10.94
CA ALA A 72 -4.66 -10.31 11.47
C ALA A 72 -3.63 -9.33 12.09
N PRO A 73 -2.82 -9.77 13.07
CA PRO A 73 -1.75 -8.95 13.62
C PRO A 73 -0.84 -8.36 12.54
N TYR A 74 -0.24 -7.20 12.84
CA TYR A 74 0.78 -6.51 12.03
C TYR A 74 2.08 -7.31 11.98
N ASP A 75 2.06 -8.40 11.25
CA ASP A 75 3.21 -9.19 10.88
C ASP A 75 2.66 -10.31 10.00
N ALA A 76 2.94 -10.18 8.71
CA ALA A 76 2.74 -11.28 7.81
C ALA A 76 3.75 -11.13 6.68
N GLU A 77 4.98 -11.59 6.86
CA GLU A 77 5.81 -12.03 5.72
C GLU A 77 5.00 -12.92 4.76
N ARG A 78 3.94 -13.56 5.29
CA ARG A 78 2.84 -14.11 4.52
C ARG A 78 1.51 -13.94 5.25
N PRO A 79 0.45 -13.43 4.60
CA PRO A 79 -0.86 -13.34 5.23
C PRO A 79 -1.42 -14.75 5.52
N PRO A 80 -2.24 -14.92 6.58
CA PRO A 80 -2.86 -16.21 6.87
C PRO A 80 -3.75 -16.69 5.72
N ALA A 81 -4.04 -17.99 5.70
CA ALA A 81 -5.01 -18.56 4.77
C ALA A 81 -6.45 -18.09 5.10
N ASP A 82 -7.36 -18.19 4.14
CA ASP A 82 -8.80 -17.90 4.30
C ASP A 82 -9.17 -16.46 4.67
N LEU A 83 -8.51 -15.48 4.04
CA LEU A 83 -8.81 -14.06 4.20
C LEU A 83 -9.96 -13.58 3.30
N ALA A 84 -10.75 -12.65 3.82
CA ALA A 84 -11.74 -11.92 3.02
C ALA A 84 -11.10 -10.85 2.12
N GLY A 85 -9.92 -10.36 2.50
CA GLY A 85 -9.14 -9.39 1.72
C GLY A 85 -7.77 -9.11 2.35
N LEU A 86 -6.96 -8.30 1.67
CA LEU A 86 -5.60 -7.94 2.09
C LEU A 86 -5.40 -6.43 2.00
N LEU A 87 -4.92 -5.81 3.07
CA LEU A 87 -4.46 -4.44 3.10
C LEU A 87 -2.92 -4.43 3.05
N VAL A 88 -2.34 -3.67 2.12
CA VAL A 88 -0.90 -3.55 1.90
C VAL A 88 -0.49 -2.10 2.12
N LEU A 89 0.41 -1.88 3.07
CA LEU A 89 0.88 -0.59 3.53
C LEU A 89 2.26 -0.37 2.92
N GLY A 90 2.32 0.40 1.84
CA GLY A 90 3.56 0.68 1.12
C GLY A 90 3.50 1.98 0.35
N ASN A 91 4.66 2.59 0.15
CA ASN A 91 4.80 3.84 -0.59
C ASN A 91 6.15 3.88 -1.33
N GLY A 92 6.28 4.81 -2.26
CA GLY A 92 7.52 5.04 -2.98
C GLY A 92 8.50 5.89 -2.15
N SER A 93 9.46 6.50 -2.82
CA SER A 93 10.51 7.29 -2.19
C SER A 93 9.97 8.50 -1.41
N ALA A 94 10.69 8.91 -0.37
CA ALA A 94 10.47 10.16 0.38
C ALA A 94 11.54 11.22 0.06
N THR A 95 12.09 11.17 -1.15
CA THR A 95 13.28 11.92 -1.60
C THR A 95 13.08 12.61 -2.96
N ARG A 96 11.82 12.87 -3.37
CA ARG A 96 11.50 13.40 -4.72
C ARG A 96 11.82 14.88 -4.92
N THR A 97 12.02 15.65 -3.85
CA THR A 97 12.24 17.10 -3.92
C THR A 97 13.22 17.58 -2.86
N GLU A 98 13.79 18.77 -3.03
CA GLU A 98 14.69 19.36 -2.02
C GLU A 98 14.04 19.53 -0.64
N LYS A 99 12.70 19.67 -0.61
CA LYS A 99 11.89 19.84 0.60
C LYS A 99 11.28 18.53 1.10
N ALA A 100 11.54 17.42 0.42
CA ALA A 100 11.08 16.11 0.85
C ALA A 100 11.73 15.72 2.19
N PRO A 101 11.11 14.85 3.00
CA PRO A 101 11.65 14.44 4.30
C PRO A 101 13.09 13.91 4.23
N GLY A 102 13.43 13.16 3.19
CA GLY A 102 14.76 12.60 2.96
C GLY A 102 15.70 13.48 2.13
N HIS A 103 15.29 14.70 1.75
CA HIS A 103 15.94 15.57 0.76
C HIS A 103 15.99 14.95 -0.66
N LEU A 104 16.34 15.76 -1.66
CA LEU A 104 16.34 15.30 -3.05
C LEU A 104 17.41 14.22 -3.26
N ASP A 105 16.98 13.10 -3.84
CA ASP A 105 17.86 12.09 -4.45
C ASP A 105 17.43 11.90 -5.90
N GLU A 106 18.34 12.12 -6.85
CA GLU A 106 18.04 12.07 -8.29
C GLU A 106 17.55 10.69 -8.76
N ARG A 107 17.83 9.62 -7.99
CA ARG A 107 17.38 8.25 -8.29
C ARG A 107 15.90 8.03 -7.98
N ALA A 108 15.30 8.89 -7.14
CA ALA A 108 13.93 8.77 -6.65
C ALA A 108 12.89 8.68 -7.78
N GLU A 109 13.03 9.52 -8.81
CA GLU A 109 12.06 9.56 -9.92
C GLU A 109 11.97 8.24 -10.66
N ALA A 110 13.11 7.74 -11.12
CA ALA A 110 13.15 6.51 -11.91
C ALA A 110 12.71 5.30 -11.09
N PHE A 111 13.06 5.29 -9.80
CA PHE A 111 12.61 4.26 -8.85
C PHE A 111 11.08 4.24 -8.73
N ASP A 112 10.46 5.40 -8.48
CA ASP A 112 9.02 5.51 -8.29
C ASP A 112 8.24 5.23 -9.57
N VAL A 113 8.71 5.71 -10.72
CA VAL A 113 8.08 5.43 -12.02
C VAL A 113 8.07 3.92 -12.32
N ALA A 114 9.18 3.23 -12.08
CA ALA A 114 9.26 1.79 -12.29
C ALA A 114 8.33 1.02 -11.35
N LEU A 115 8.30 1.42 -10.07
CA LEU A 115 7.47 0.78 -9.05
C LEU A 115 5.97 1.01 -9.29
N GLY A 116 5.57 2.24 -9.62
CA GLY A 116 4.19 2.60 -9.96
C GLY A 116 3.70 1.89 -11.22
N ALA A 117 4.53 1.79 -12.26
CA ALA A 117 4.20 1.05 -13.47
C ALA A 117 4.00 -0.46 -13.18
N ALA A 118 4.86 -1.06 -12.36
CA ALA A 118 4.71 -2.46 -11.95
C ALA A 118 3.42 -2.68 -11.14
N LEU A 119 3.09 -1.75 -10.23
CA LEU A 119 1.86 -1.80 -9.46
C LEU A 119 0.63 -1.72 -10.38
N ALA A 120 0.56 -0.72 -11.27
CA ALA A 120 -0.55 -0.53 -12.19
C ALA A 120 -0.75 -1.70 -13.17
N ALA A 121 0.34 -2.38 -13.55
CA ALA A 121 0.27 -3.57 -14.40
C ALA A 121 -0.06 -4.86 -13.64
N GLY A 122 -0.06 -4.83 -12.30
CA GLY A 122 -0.12 -6.06 -11.49
C GLY A 122 1.10 -6.97 -11.71
N ASP A 123 2.25 -6.40 -12.08
CA ASP A 123 3.48 -7.14 -12.37
C ASP A 123 4.15 -7.60 -11.06
N GLY A 124 3.71 -8.78 -10.60
CA GLY A 124 4.25 -9.38 -9.38
C GLY A 124 5.74 -9.68 -9.45
N ALA A 125 6.30 -9.99 -10.63
CA ALA A 125 7.71 -10.31 -10.77
C ALA A 125 8.58 -9.07 -10.53
N THR A 126 8.21 -7.94 -11.14
CA THR A 126 8.92 -6.67 -10.94
C THR A 126 8.75 -6.16 -9.50
N LEU A 127 7.54 -6.22 -8.94
CA LEU A 127 7.30 -5.83 -7.54
C LEU A 127 8.13 -6.66 -6.54
N ALA A 128 8.22 -7.98 -6.74
CA ALA A 128 9.02 -8.85 -5.87
C ALA A 128 10.53 -8.59 -5.98
N ALA A 129 10.98 -8.04 -7.13
CA ALA A 129 12.38 -7.82 -7.44
C ALA A 129 12.90 -6.40 -7.08
N VAL A 130 12.03 -5.51 -6.59
CA VAL A 130 12.40 -4.13 -6.19
C VAL A 130 13.61 -4.12 -5.28
N ASP A 131 14.64 -3.33 -5.60
CA ASP A 131 15.83 -3.21 -4.76
C ASP A 131 15.50 -2.61 -3.38
N ALA A 132 15.54 -3.44 -2.34
CA ALA A 132 15.19 -3.05 -0.98
C ALA A 132 16.26 -2.14 -0.34
N ASP A 133 17.53 -2.28 -0.73
CA ASP A 133 18.60 -1.41 -0.22
C ASP A 133 18.48 -0.01 -0.85
N LEU A 134 18.14 0.06 -2.14
CA LEU A 134 17.80 1.33 -2.78
C LEU A 134 16.52 1.93 -2.18
N GLY A 135 15.47 1.13 -1.96
CA GLY A 135 14.25 1.58 -1.28
C GLY A 135 14.55 2.18 0.09
N ARG A 136 15.38 1.52 0.90
CA ARG A 136 15.84 2.04 2.20
C ARG A 136 16.65 3.33 2.06
N ALA A 137 17.55 3.41 1.08
CA ALA A 137 18.32 4.63 0.82
C ALA A 137 17.42 5.82 0.42
N LEU A 138 16.33 5.55 -0.29
CA LEU A 138 15.34 6.52 -0.73
C LEU A 138 14.18 6.75 0.27
N TRP A 139 14.24 6.10 1.42
CA TRP A 139 13.23 6.15 2.49
C TRP A 139 11.82 5.70 2.03
N ALA A 140 11.77 4.68 1.18
CA ALA A 140 10.53 4.05 0.71
C ALA A 140 10.14 2.83 1.55
N GLU A 141 8.83 2.60 1.75
CA GLU A 141 8.30 1.38 2.37
C GLU A 141 7.95 0.34 1.30
N VAL A 142 8.95 -0.44 0.87
CA VAL A 142 8.82 -1.40 -0.24
C VAL A 142 8.68 -2.86 0.17
N ASP A 143 8.94 -3.22 1.42
CA ASP A 143 8.92 -4.62 1.84
C ASP A 143 7.53 -5.25 1.70
N ALA A 144 6.47 -4.52 2.05
CA ALA A 144 5.09 -4.96 1.84
C ALA A 144 4.74 -5.12 0.35
N LEU A 145 5.28 -4.23 -0.50
CA LEU A 145 5.09 -4.29 -1.97
C LEU A 145 5.84 -5.48 -2.57
N ARG A 146 7.02 -5.82 -2.05
CA ARG A 146 7.79 -7.02 -2.43
C ARG A 146 7.03 -8.30 -2.08
N THR A 147 6.47 -8.37 -0.87
CA THR A 147 5.63 -9.49 -0.45
C THR A 147 4.37 -9.61 -1.32
N LEU A 148 3.70 -8.48 -1.61
CA LEU A 148 2.60 -8.44 -2.57
C LEU A 148 3.03 -8.98 -3.94
N GLY A 149 4.19 -8.56 -4.45
CA GLY A 149 4.72 -9.06 -5.71
C GLY A 149 4.86 -10.58 -5.75
N GLY A 150 5.38 -11.17 -4.67
CA GLY A 150 5.44 -12.62 -4.48
C GLY A 150 4.05 -13.28 -4.58
N LEU A 151 3.05 -12.72 -3.90
CA LEU A 151 1.67 -13.22 -3.94
C LEU A 151 1.05 -13.13 -5.34
N LEU A 152 1.27 -12.03 -6.06
CA LEU A 152 0.74 -11.84 -7.42
C LEU A 152 1.39 -12.81 -8.42
N ARG A 153 2.71 -12.98 -8.31
CA ARG A 153 3.48 -13.90 -9.15
C ARG A 153 3.08 -15.36 -8.94
N ASP A 154 2.86 -15.76 -7.69
CA ASP A 154 2.61 -17.17 -7.32
C ASP A 154 1.11 -17.54 -7.31
N GLY A 155 0.22 -16.55 -7.17
CA GLY A 155 -1.21 -16.75 -6.85
C GLY A 155 -2.13 -17.11 -8.02
N GLY A 156 -1.62 -17.08 -9.26
CA GLY A 156 -2.35 -17.46 -10.48
C GLY A 156 -3.55 -16.56 -10.84
N GLY A 157 -3.81 -16.43 -12.14
CA GLY A 157 -4.92 -15.61 -12.65
C GLY A 157 -4.59 -14.11 -12.76
N ALA A 158 -5.36 -13.40 -13.57
CA ALA A 158 -5.17 -11.97 -13.79
C ALA A 158 -5.95 -11.17 -12.74
N TRP A 159 -5.25 -10.26 -12.05
CA TRP A 159 -5.87 -9.25 -11.20
C TRP A 159 -6.24 -8.03 -12.05
N GLN A 160 -7.43 -7.48 -11.86
CA GLN A 160 -7.78 -6.16 -12.38
C GLN A 160 -7.27 -5.12 -11.39
N VAL A 161 -6.35 -4.25 -11.83
CA VAL A 161 -5.76 -3.19 -11.01
C VAL A 161 -6.38 -1.85 -11.36
N GLU A 162 -6.84 -1.13 -10.35
CA GLU A 162 -7.31 0.24 -10.43
C GLU A 162 -6.45 1.11 -9.51
N VAL A 163 -5.67 2.04 -10.08
CA VAL A 163 -4.91 3.04 -9.33
C VAL A 163 -5.73 4.33 -9.30
N THR A 164 -6.18 4.73 -8.11
CA THR A 164 -7.03 5.91 -7.91
C THR A 164 -6.27 7.11 -7.35
N TYR A 165 -5.03 6.91 -6.92
CA TYR A 165 -4.12 7.98 -6.50
C TYR A 165 -2.68 7.59 -6.84
N ASP A 166 -1.95 8.51 -7.47
CA ASP A 166 -0.52 8.40 -7.81
C ASP A 166 0.06 9.82 -7.86
N ASP A 167 0.62 10.27 -6.74
CA ASP A 167 1.21 11.61 -6.64
C ASP A 167 2.21 11.69 -5.48
N ALA A 168 3.06 12.73 -5.49
CA ALA A 168 4.09 13.01 -4.50
C ALA A 168 3.97 14.43 -3.90
N PRO A 169 2.85 14.80 -3.26
CA PRO A 169 2.55 16.19 -2.87
C PRO A 169 3.53 16.79 -1.85
N TYR A 170 4.26 15.95 -1.10
CA TYR A 170 5.30 16.37 -0.14
C TYR A 170 6.70 15.89 -0.55
N GLY A 171 6.88 15.55 -1.83
CA GLY A 171 8.06 14.85 -2.29
C GLY A 171 8.17 13.42 -1.77
N VAL A 172 7.04 12.84 -1.35
CA VAL A 172 6.91 11.43 -0.97
C VAL A 172 5.88 10.79 -1.88
N GLN A 173 6.27 9.77 -2.64
CA GLN A 173 5.39 9.10 -3.59
C GLN A 173 4.36 8.22 -2.89
N TYR A 174 3.09 8.46 -3.17
CA TYR A 174 1.97 7.72 -2.61
C TYR A 174 1.15 7.05 -3.71
N TRP A 175 0.69 5.83 -3.45
CA TRP A 175 -0.25 5.12 -4.31
C TRP A 175 -1.46 4.66 -3.54
N VAL A 176 -2.63 4.79 -4.14
CA VAL A 176 -3.83 4.05 -3.73
C VAL A 176 -4.23 3.17 -4.89
N ALA A 177 -4.17 1.86 -4.68
CA ALA A 177 -4.52 0.88 -5.69
C ALA A 177 -5.44 -0.19 -5.13
N ARG A 178 -6.37 -0.65 -5.96
CA ARG A 178 -7.27 -1.75 -5.67
C ARG A 178 -7.10 -2.83 -6.71
N LEU A 179 -6.87 -4.06 -6.26
CA LEU A 179 -6.74 -5.23 -7.10
C LEU A 179 -7.91 -6.17 -6.80
N THR A 180 -8.63 -6.60 -7.85
CA THR A 180 -9.80 -7.48 -7.71
C THR A 180 -9.78 -8.66 -8.68
N ARG A 181 -10.43 -9.77 -8.29
CA ARG A 181 -10.70 -10.95 -9.14
C ARG A 181 -11.94 -11.76 -8.74
#